data_AF-A0A3D5AT68-F1
#
_entry.id   AF-A0A3D5AT68-F1
#
_cell.length_a   1.000
_cell.length_b   1.000
_cell.length_c   1.000
_cell.angle_alpha   90.00
_cell.angle_beta   90.00
_cell.angle_gamma   90.00
#
_symmetry.space_group_name_H-M   'P 1'
#
loop_
_entity.id
_entity.type
_entity.pdbx_description
1 polymer ?
#
loop_
_entity_poly.entity_id
_entity_poly.type
_entity_poly.pdbx_seq_one_letter_code
_entity_poly.pdbx_strand_id
1 'polypeptide(L)'
;MTVKVQIADLKGYAGQLKRNAEHTDKVLEYVKEWCGQELQAVDAEGLFAKGLDFHDKAYDSVVQMISHLRRILRGSAGELENAAKFYDKADDAARQRIDKLNVPVTQTAREGWEKDVKGYNDAKDPNASLNNPHPEDIDDMTKVLDGITGIALKVVEILTGRKPLEEAMKFLTGDWEAFSRAGAAWKNVGEALAAIGENLDRATLRWTTDGTAMRANRPTASSRTLPMFSSSCRIRSTNLPRPTRRTRSSPTSPPPSSPT
;
A
#
# COMPACT_ATOMS: atom_id res chain seq x y z
N MET A 1 -31.53 -24.44 6.60
CA MET A 1 -30.53 -23.36 6.54
C MET A 1 -30.96 -22.39 5.46
N THR A 2 -31.29 -21.16 5.85
CA THR A 2 -31.69 -20.08 4.96
C THR A 2 -30.50 -19.13 4.83
N VAL A 3 -30.09 -18.88 3.59
CA VAL A 3 -29.03 -17.91 3.31
C VAL A 3 -29.70 -16.55 3.09
N LYS A 4 -29.34 -15.55 3.91
CA LYS A 4 -29.78 -14.17 3.72
C LYS A 4 -28.65 -13.38 3.06
N VAL A 5 -28.92 -12.83 1.89
CA VAL A 5 -27.96 -11.99 1.15
C VAL A 5 -28.49 -10.57 1.10
N GLN A 6 -27.67 -9.61 1.54
CA GLN A 6 -27.99 -8.20 1.39
C GLN A 6 -27.44 -7.72 0.04
N ILE A 7 -28.33 -7.47 -0.92
CA ILE A 7 -27.92 -7.05 -2.28
C ILE A 7 -27.20 -5.69 -2.22
N ALA A 8 -27.62 -4.81 -1.30
CA ALA A 8 -26.98 -3.53 -1.08
C ALA A 8 -25.54 -3.67 -0.54
N ASP A 9 -25.22 -4.70 0.24
CA ASP A 9 -23.83 -4.99 0.65
C ASP A 9 -22.95 -5.40 -0.52
N LEU A 10 -23.45 -6.29 -1.39
CA LEU A 10 -22.72 -6.70 -2.59
C LEU A 10 -22.42 -5.50 -3.50
N LYS A 11 -23.43 -4.66 -3.75
CA LYS A 11 -23.28 -3.43 -4.55
C LYS A 11 -22.33 -2.43 -3.88
N GLY A 12 -22.46 -2.23 -2.58
CA GLY A 12 -21.61 -1.32 -1.80
C GLY A 12 -20.13 -1.74 -1.85
N TYR A 13 -19.85 -3.02 -1.58
CA TYR A 13 -18.49 -3.54 -1.63
C TYR A 13 -17.92 -3.53 -3.05
N ALA A 14 -18.71 -3.89 -4.06
CA ALA A 14 -18.29 -3.77 -5.46
C ALA A 14 -17.91 -2.34 -5.83
N GLY A 15 -18.68 -1.35 -5.39
CA GLY A 15 -18.37 0.07 -5.58
C GLY A 15 -17.04 0.47 -4.93
N GLN A 16 -16.75 -0.02 -3.72
CA GLN A 16 -15.48 0.22 -3.06
C GLN A 16 -14.29 -0.42 -3.79
N LEU A 17 -14.43 -1.66 -4.27
CA LEU A 17 -13.41 -2.33 -5.07
C LEU A 17 -13.11 -1.56 -6.37
N LYS A 18 -14.14 -1.00 -7.03
CA LYS A 18 -13.97 -0.16 -8.22
C LYS A 18 -13.16 1.10 -7.93
N ARG A 19 -13.50 1.85 -6.87
CA ARG A 19 -12.74 3.05 -6.49
C ARG A 19 -11.30 2.70 -6.13
N ASN A 20 -11.06 1.62 -5.39
CA ASN A 20 -9.69 1.17 -5.08
C ASN A 20 -8.92 0.72 -6.34
N ALA A 21 -9.60 0.18 -7.35
CA ALA A 21 -8.98 -0.09 -8.64
C ALA A 21 -8.59 1.21 -9.37
N GLU A 22 -9.41 2.25 -9.32
CA GLU A 22 -9.11 3.58 -9.88
C GLU A 22 -7.94 4.25 -9.14
N HIS A 23 -7.86 4.12 -7.81
CA HIS A 23 -6.68 4.53 -7.05
C HIS A 23 -5.43 3.77 -7.50
N THR A 24 -5.56 2.47 -7.78
CA THR A 24 -4.46 1.65 -8.29
C THR A 24 -3.99 2.11 -9.68
N ASP A 25 -4.89 2.63 -10.53
CA ASP A 25 -4.50 3.25 -11.80
C ASP A 25 -3.60 4.46 -11.59
N LYS A 26 -3.97 5.35 -10.67
CA LYS A 26 -3.17 6.55 -10.35
C LYS A 26 -1.80 6.20 -9.77
N VAL A 27 -1.73 5.18 -8.91
CA VAL A 27 -0.44 4.69 -8.40
C VAL A 27 0.42 4.14 -9.54
N LEU A 28 -0.17 3.42 -10.50
CA LEU A 28 0.56 2.90 -11.66
C LEU A 28 1.09 4.02 -12.57
N GLU A 29 0.28 5.06 -12.81
CA GLU A 29 0.68 6.25 -13.56
C GLU A 29 1.84 6.96 -12.85
N TYR A 30 1.72 7.18 -11.54
CA TYR A 30 2.75 7.79 -10.72
C TYR A 30 4.07 7.00 -10.73
N VAL A 31 4.02 5.66 -10.61
CA VAL A 31 5.21 4.81 -10.72
C VAL A 31 5.89 4.97 -12.08
N LYS A 32 5.13 5.03 -13.17
CA LYS A 32 5.70 5.18 -14.51
C LYS A 32 6.35 6.55 -14.71
N GLU A 33 5.73 7.59 -14.18
CA GLU A 33 6.23 8.96 -14.26
C GLU A 33 7.52 9.12 -13.46
N TRP A 34 7.51 8.77 -12.18
CA TRP A 34 8.58 9.13 -11.24
C TRP A 34 9.62 8.03 -11.02
N CYS A 35 9.26 6.76 -11.21
CA CYS A 35 10.19 5.66 -11.01
C CYS A 35 10.72 5.07 -12.32
N GLY A 36 10.09 5.33 -13.47
CA GLY A 36 10.46 4.68 -14.73
C GLY A 36 11.46 5.44 -15.60
N GLN A 37 11.38 6.78 -15.62
CA GLN A 37 12.05 7.58 -16.65
C GLN A 37 13.41 8.16 -16.22
N GLU A 38 13.56 8.56 -14.95
CA GLU A 38 14.73 9.36 -14.54
C GLU A 38 16.03 8.56 -14.38
N LEU A 39 15.97 7.23 -14.18
CA LEU A 39 17.16 6.41 -13.93
C LEU A 39 17.71 5.66 -15.16
N GLN A 40 16.97 5.64 -16.29
CA GLN A 40 17.37 4.90 -17.49
C GLN A 40 18.46 5.61 -18.33
N ALA A 41 18.67 6.91 -18.13
CA ALA A 41 19.54 7.71 -19.00
C ALA A 41 21.03 7.75 -18.58
N VAL A 42 21.40 7.06 -17.50
CA VAL A 42 22.78 7.07 -17.03
C VAL A 42 23.54 5.89 -17.66
N ASP A 43 24.31 6.16 -18.70
CA ASP A 43 25.31 5.23 -19.28
C ASP A 43 26.41 4.96 -18.23
N ALA A 44 26.08 4.17 -17.23
CA ALA A 44 26.99 3.80 -16.16
C ALA A 44 27.55 2.39 -16.43
N GLU A 45 28.87 2.25 -16.38
CA GLU A 45 29.55 0.97 -16.30
C GLU A 45 29.82 0.57 -14.83
N GLY A 46 30.04 -0.71 -14.57
CA GLY A 46 30.47 -1.20 -13.25
C GLY A 46 29.34 -1.49 -12.26
N LEU A 47 29.61 -1.31 -10.96
CA LEU A 47 28.66 -1.69 -9.89
C LEU A 47 27.37 -0.86 -9.90
N PHE A 48 27.44 0.41 -10.36
CA PHE A 48 26.26 1.26 -10.53
C PHE A 48 25.32 0.70 -11.60
N ALA A 49 25.87 0.19 -12.71
CA ALA A 49 25.11 -0.50 -13.76
C ALA A 49 24.31 -1.69 -13.18
N LYS A 50 24.92 -2.48 -12.30
CA LYS A 50 24.22 -3.58 -11.59
C LYS A 50 23.13 -3.06 -10.65
N GLY A 51 23.31 -1.88 -10.07
CA GLY A 51 22.30 -1.21 -9.25
C GLY A 51 21.10 -0.77 -10.08
N LEU A 52 21.34 -0.19 -11.27
CA LEU A 52 20.30 0.16 -12.23
C LEU A 52 19.55 -1.08 -12.73
N ASP A 53 20.25 -2.16 -13.07
CA ASP A 53 19.64 -3.45 -13.42
C ASP A 53 18.69 -3.97 -12.32
N PHE A 54 19.07 -3.80 -11.05
CA PHE A 54 18.22 -4.18 -9.93
C PHE A 54 17.00 -3.25 -9.81
N HIS A 55 17.20 -1.95 -9.98
CA HIS A 55 16.14 -0.96 -10.00
C HIS A 55 15.12 -1.28 -11.09
N ASP A 56 15.55 -1.56 -12.32
CA ASP A 56 14.67 -1.85 -13.45
C ASP A 56 13.86 -3.13 -13.20
N LYS A 57 14.50 -4.18 -12.67
CA LYS A 57 13.78 -5.41 -12.25
C LYS A 57 12.77 -5.14 -11.14
N ALA A 58 13.11 -4.29 -10.17
CA ALA A 58 12.21 -3.91 -9.08
C ALA A 58 11.04 -3.09 -9.62
N TYR A 59 11.29 -2.12 -10.50
CA TYR A 59 10.30 -1.32 -11.21
C TYR A 59 9.32 -2.22 -11.98
N ASP A 60 9.83 -3.09 -12.85
CA ASP A 60 9.01 -4.02 -13.63
C ASP A 60 8.15 -4.91 -12.73
N SER A 61 8.73 -5.45 -11.66
CA SER A 61 8.02 -6.26 -10.69
C SER A 61 6.88 -5.49 -10.02
N VAL A 62 7.10 -4.22 -9.64
CA VAL A 62 6.06 -3.40 -9.00
C VAL A 62 4.98 -3.01 -10.01
N VAL A 63 5.35 -2.62 -11.23
CA VAL A 63 4.40 -2.34 -12.32
C VAL A 63 3.50 -3.55 -12.60
N GLN A 64 4.08 -4.75 -12.67
CA GLN A 64 3.32 -5.99 -12.86
C GLN A 64 2.39 -6.28 -11.68
N MET A 65 2.88 -6.12 -10.44
CA MET A 65 2.09 -6.33 -9.22
C MET A 65 0.89 -5.38 -9.15
N ILE A 66 1.11 -4.08 -9.36
CA ILE A 66 0.05 -3.06 -9.35
C ILE A 66 -0.96 -3.35 -10.46
N SER A 67 -0.49 -3.70 -11.66
CA SER A 67 -1.35 -4.08 -12.77
C SER A 67 -2.20 -5.32 -12.47
N HIS A 68 -1.63 -6.30 -11.76
CA HIS A 68 -2.33 -7.50 -11.34
C HIS A 68 -3.38 -7.20 -10.26
N LEU A 69 -3.02 -6.41 -9.24
CA LEU A 69 -3.94 -5.95 -8.20
C LEU A 69 -5.16 -5.24 -8.80
N ARG A 70 -4.93 -4.29 -9.72
CA ARG A 70 -6.02 -3.61 -10.45
C ARG A 70 -6.97 -4.59 -11.12
N ARG A 71 -6.42 -5.60 -11.81
CA ARG A 71 -7.22 -6.61 -12.52
C ARG A 71 -8.08 -7.43 -11.55
N ILE A 72 -7.49 -7.86 -10.43
CA ILE A 72 -8.21 -8.59 -9.38
C ILE A 72 -9.35 -7.75 -8.80
N LEU A 73 -9.10 -6.47 -8.48
CA LEU A 73 -10.10 -5.59 -7.90
C LEU A 73 -11.29 -5.39 -8.86
N ARG A 74 -11.02 -5.11 -10.14
CA ARG A 74 -12.08 -4.94 -11.16
C ARG A 74 -12.84 -6.24 -11.42
N GLY A 75 -12.13 -7.37 -11.54
CA GLY A 75 -12.76 -8.67 -11.73
C GLY A 75 -13.67 -9.03 -10.56
N SER A 76 -13.18 -8.86 -9.34
CA SER A 76 -13.95 -9.11 -8.11
C SER A 76 -15.19 -8.21 -8.00
N ALA A 77 -15.05 -6.92 -8.35
CA ALA A 77 -16.20 -6.02 -8.41
C ALA A 77 -17.25 -6.46 -9.43
N GLY A 78 -16.82 -6.89 -10.62
CA GLY A 78 -17.72 -7.41 -11.66
C GLY A 78 -18.49 -8.65 -11.22
N GLU A 79 -17.82 -9.60 -10.56
CA GLU A 79 -18.46 -10.80 -10.02
C GLU A 79 -19.48 -10.48 -8.93
N LEU A 80 -19.18 -9.54 -8.03
CA LEU A 80 -20.14 -9.10 -7.00
C LEU A 80 -21.36 -8.40 -7.60
N GLU A 81 -21.19 -7.61 -8.66
CA GLU A 81 -22.31 -7.00 -9.38
C GLU A 81 -23.17 -8.03 -10.11
N ASN A 82 -22.54 -9.05 -10.72
CA ASN A 82 -23.25 -10.16 -11.34
C ASN A 82 -24.05 -10.96 -10.31
N ALA A 83 -23.45 -11.24 -9.15
CA ALA A 83 -24.14 -11.88 -8.03
C ALA A 83 -25.32 -11.04 -7.54
N ALA A 84 -25.13 -9.73 -7.35
CA ALA A 84 -26.20 -8.81 -6.96
C ALA A 84 -27.38 -8.83 -7.96
N LYS A 85 -27.09 -8.76 -9.26
CA LYS A 85 -28.10 -8.87 -10.34
C LYS A 85 -28.81 -10.22 -10.34
N PHE A 86 -28.09 -11.30 -10.04
CA PHE A 86 -28.68 -12.64 -9.96
C PHE A 86 -29.71 -12.71 -8.82
N TYR A 87 -29.36 -12.22 -7.63
CA TYR A 87 -30.28 -12.17 -6.49
C TYR A 87 -31.48 -11.24 -6.74
N ASP A 88 -31.27 -10.05 -7.33
CA ASP A 88 -32.37 -9.14 -7.70
C ASP A 88 -33.39 -9.87 -8.61
N LYS A 89 -32.91 -10.57 -9.65
CA LYS A 89 -33.77 -11.34 -10.56
C LYS A 89 -34.48 -12.51 -9.88
N ALA A 90 -33.80 -13.19 -8.96
CA ALA A 90 -34.38 -14.29 -8.22
C ALA A 90 -35.52 -13.80 -7.29
N ASP A 91 -35.31 -12.67 -6.62
CA ASP A 91 -36.30 -12.01 -5.77
C ASP A 91 -37.53 -11.56 -6.59
N ASP A 92 -37.30 -10.94 -7.76
CA ASP A 92 -38.39 -10.56 -8.67
C ASP A 92 -39.20 -11.78 -9.15
N ALA A 93 -38.52 -12.87 -9.50
CA ALA A 93 -39.17 -14.11 -9.93
C ALA A 93 -39.92 -14.80 -8.78
N ALA A 94 -39.46 -14.68 -7.54
CA ALA A 94 -40.15 -15.17 -6.36
C ALA A 94 -41.41 -14.32 -6.09
N ARG A 95 -41.29 -12.99 -6.15
CA ARG A 95 -42.41 -12.05 -6.03
C ARG A 95 -43.51 -12.34 -7.05
N GLN A 96 -43.16 -12.50 -8.33
CA GLN A 96 -44.13 -12.85 -9.38
C GLN A 96 -44.84 -14.18 -9.13
N ARG A 97 -44.16 -15.16 -8.53
CA ARG A 97 -44.78 -16.45 -8.17
C ARG A 97 -45.79 -16.28 -7.04
N ILE A 98 -45.47 -15.47 -6.04
CA ILE A 98 -46.37 -15.15 -4.92
C ILE A 98 -47.60 -14.40 -5.43
N ASP A 99 -47.41 -13.39 -6.28
CA ASP A 99 -48.50 -12.60 -6.86
C ASP A 99 -49.49 -13.48 -7.64
N LYS A 100 -49.01 -14.51 -8.34
CA LYS A 100 -49.85 -15.48 -9.08
C LYS A 100 -50.71 -16.36 -8.19
N LEU A 101 -50.34 -16.58 -6.93
CA LEU A 101 -51.09 -17.45 -6.03
C LEU A 101 -52.34 -16.75 -5.46
N ASN A 102 -52.55 -15.46 -5.73
CA ASN A 102 -53.65 -14.64 -5.17
C ASN A 102 -53.79 -14.78 -3.63
N VAL A 103 -52.71 -15.16 -2.94
CA VAL A 103 -52.70 -15.22 -1.49
C VAL A 103 -52.68 -13.77 -1.01
N PRO A 104 -53.56 -13.36 -0.07
CA PRO A 104 -53.46 -12.06 0.56
C PRO A 104 -52.16 -12.03 1.35
N VAL A 105 -51.08 -11.59 0.70
CA VAL A 105 -49.80 -11.35 1.36
C VAL A 105 -49.92 -10.01 2.03
N THR A 106 -50.03 -10.03 3.35
CA THR A 106 -49.69 -8.85 4.15
C THR A 106 -48.29 -8.47 3.71
N GLN A 107 -48.12 -7.34 3.02
CA GLN A 107 -46.80 -6.83 2.66
C GLN A 107 -46.03 -6.66 3.97
N THR A 108 -45.26 -7.67 4.37
CA THR A 108 -44.20 -7.49 5.34
C THR A 108 -43.23 -6.59 4.60
N ALA A 109 -43.29 -5.30 4.92
CA ALA A 109 -42.33 -4.32 4.41
C ALA A 109 -40.96 -4.97 4.49
N ARG A 110 -40.23 -4.97 3.36
CA ARG A 110 -38.84 -5.42 3.30
C ARG A 110 -38.16 -4.84 4.54
N GLU A 111 -37.77 -5.73 5.46
CA GLU A 111 -37.35 -5.33 6.79
C GLU A 111 -36.33 -4.18 6.65
N GLY A 112 -36.48 -3.12 7.43
CA GLY A 112 -35.75 -1.85 7.24
C GLY A 112 -34.23 -1.94 7.32
N TRP A 113 -33.65 -3.13 7.55
CA TRP A 113 -32.21 -3.35 7.56
C TRP A 113 -31.52 -3.11 6.20
N GLU A 114 -32.27 -3.01 5.10
CA GLU A 114 -31.68 -2.63 3.80
C GLU A 114 -31.41 -1.14 3.63
N LYS A 115 -32.03 -0.26 4.44
CA LYS A 115 -31.92 1.19 4.24
C LYS A 115 -30.60 1.80 4.71
N ASP A 116 -29.81 1.08 5.51
CA ASP A 116 -28.60 1.62 6.14
C ASP A 116 -27.37 0.74 5.89
N VAL A 117 -27.02 0.55 4.62
CA VAL A 117 -25.72 -0.01 4.27
C VAL A 117 -24.65 1.06 4.44
N LYS A 118 -24.02 1.07 5.63
CA LYS A 118 -22.90 1.95 5.98
C LYS A 118 -21.63 1.09 6.09
N GLY A 119 -20.50 1.61 5.59
CA GLY A 119 -19.19 0.98 5.82
C GLY A 119 -18.35 0.69 4.59
N TYR A 120 -18.83 1.00 3.38
CA TYR A 120 -18.06 0.84 2.14
C TYR A 120 -17.42 2.15 1.65
N ASN A 121 -17.33 3.16 2.51
CA ASN A 121 -16.58 4.37 2.22
C ASN A 121 -15.09 4.12 2.47
N ASP A 122 -14.26 4.76 1.66
CA ASP A 122 -12.81 4.70 1.85
C ASP A 122 -12.43 5.43 3.14
N ALA A 123 -11.61 4.78 3.97
CA ALA A 123 -11.16 5.33 5.24
C ALA A 123 -9.99 6.30 5.07
N LYS A 124 -9.21 6.11 4.00
CA LYS A 124 -8.09 6.96 3.60
C LYS A 124 -8.16 7.20 2.10
N ASP A 125 -7.78 8.39 1.66
CA ASP A 125 -7.53 8.66 0.24
C ASP A 125 -6.09 8.21 -0.11
N PRO A 126 -5.90 7.17 -0.93
CA PRO A 126 -4.57 6.75 -1.37
C PRO A 126 -3.80 7.84 -2.11
N ASN A 127 -4.51 8.73 -2.82
CA ASN A 127 -3.89 9.75 -3.65
C ASN A 127 -3.24 10.86 -2.83
N ALA A 128 -3.60 11.03 -1.55
CA ALA A 128 -3.05 12.06 -0.68
C ALA A 128 -1.53 11.90 -0.44
N SER A 129 -0.98 10.72 -0.69
CA SER A 129 0.45 10.43 -0.59
C SER A 129 1.21 10.57 -1.92
N LEU A 130 0.51 10.67 -3.06
CA LEU A 130 1.11 10.75 -4.40
C LEU A 130 1.51 12.19 -4.74
N ASN A 131 2.42 12.76 -3.96
CA ASN A 131 2.93 14.12 -4.12
C ASN A 131 4.15 14.14 -5.03
N ASN A 132 4.52 15.30 -5.56
CA ASN A 132 5.78 15.46 -6.29
C ASN A 132 6.96 15.06 -5.38
N PRO A 133 7.80 14.08 -5.75
CA PRO A 133 8.90 13.64 -4.89
C PRO A 133 9.98 14.72 -4.80
N HIS A 134 10.23 15.23 -3.60
CA HIS A 134 11.30 16.19 -3.37
C HIS A 134 12.57 15.49 -2.83
N PRO A 135 13.78 15.82 -3.33
CA PRO A 135 15.04 15.22 -2.87
C PRO A 135 15.28 15.33 -1.36
N GLU A 136 14.78 16.41 -0.75
CA GLU A 136 14.93 16.76 0.66
C GLU A 136 14.11 15.88 1.62
N ASP A 137 13.18 15.07 1.10
CA ASP A 137 12.37 14.17 1.92
C ASP A 137 13.16 12.94 2.44
N ILE A 138 14.42 12.78 2.02
CA ILE A 138 15.34 11.72 2.48
C ILE A 138 16.44 12.34 3.33
N ASP A 139 16.06 12.85 4.50
CA ASP A 139 16.96 13.45 5.52
C ASP A 139 18.11 12.52 5.98
N ASP A 140 18.10 11.23 5.62
CA ASP A 140 19.06 10.22 6.08
C ASP A 140 19.56 9.30 4.95
N MET A 141 19.82 9.85 3.77
CA MET A 141 20.43 9.09 2.68
C MET A 141 21.79 8.51 3.09
N THR A 142 22.50 9.19 4.00
CA THR A 142 23.72 8.69 4.67
C THR A 142 23.49 7.39 5.44
N LYS A 143 22.34 7.15 6.08
CA LYS A 143 22.04 5.86 6.73
C LYS A 143 21.79 4.74 5.74
N VAL A 144 21.14 5.04 4.62
CA VAL A 144 20.94 4.08 3.52
C VAL A 144 22.29 3.73 2.90
N LEU A 145 23.12 4.75 2.66
CA LEU A 145 24.48 4.60 2.19
C LEU A 145 25.35 3.82 3.17
N ASP A 146 25.29 4.05 4.48
CA ASP A 146 26.04 3.28 5.49
C ASP A 146 25.68 1.79 5.45
N GLY A 147 24.40 1.46 5.24
CA GLY A 147 23.96 0.08 5.07
C GLY A 147 24.46 -0.57 3.77
N ILE A 148 24.50 0.18 2.67
CA ILE A 148 24.92 -0.32 1.36
C ILE A 148 26.44 -0.38 1.26
N THR A 149 27.15 0.68 1.67
CA THR A 149 28.62 0.76 1.66
C THR A 149 29.23 -0.35 2.51
N GLY A 150 28.64 -0.70 3.66
CA GLY A 150 29.11 -1.82 4.47
C GLY A 150 29.08 -3.18 3.75
N ILE A 151 28.15 -3.38 2.82
CA ILE A 151 28.02 -4.61 2.01
C ILE A 151 28.83 -4.50 0.72
N ALA A 152 28.74 -3.37 0.03
CA ALA A 152 29.41 -3.12 -1.24
C ALA A 152 30.93 -3.10 -1.10
N LEU A 153 31.48 -2.46 -0.05
CA LEU A 153 32.92 -2.45 0.19
C LEU A 153 33.45 -3.86 0.46
N LYS A 154 32.73 -4.68 1.23
CA LYS A 154 33.12 -6.09 1.48
C LYS A 154 33.08 -6.94 0.22
N VAL A 155 32.09 -6.76 -0.64
CA VAL A 155 31.95 -7.53 -1.88
C VAL A 155 32.99 -7.12 -2.92
N VAL A 156 33.28 -5.83 -3.06
CA VAL A 156 34.29 -5.31 -3.98
C VAL A 156 35.70 -5.74 -3.55
N GLU A 157 36.02 -5.64 -2.26
CA GLU A 157 37.32 -6.06 -1.71
C GLU A 157 37.56 -7.56 -1.89
N ILE A 158 36.53 -8.40 -1.71
CA ILE A 158 36.61 -9.86 -1.90
C ILE A 158 36.76 -10.25 -3.38
N LEU A 159 36.08 -9.57 -4.31
CA LEU A 159 36.01 -10.01 -5.70
C LEU A 159 37.11 -9.48 -6.61
N THR A 160 37.63 -8.28 -6.36
CA THR A 160 38.42 -7.58 -7.39
C THR A 160 39.89 -7.40 -7.06
N GLY A 161 40.29 -7.41 -5.79
CA GLY A 161 41.69 -7.13 -5.39
C GLY A 161 42.24 -5.79 -5.90
N ARG A 162 41.37 -4.92 -6.44
CA ARG A 162 41.69 -3.59 -6.99
C ARG A 162 41.37 -2.52 -5.96
N LYS A 163 42.01 -1.35 -6.08
CA LYS A 163 41.78 -0.21 -5.19
C LYS A 163 40.32 0.27 -5.33
N PRO A 164 39.45 0.04 -4.33
CA PRO A 164 38.01 0.32 -4.42
C PRO A 164 37.70 1.81 -4.55
N LEU A 165 38.67 2.68 -4.30
CA LEU A 165 38.50 4.13 -4.21
C LEU A 165 38.13 4.79 -5.55
N GLU A 166 38.72 4.36 -6.66
CA GLU A 166 38.45 4.96 -7.98
C GLU A 166 37.09 4.54 -8.56
N GLU A 167 36.70 3.27 -8.38
CA GLU A 167 35.36 2.79 -8.74
C GLU A 167 34.28 3.36 -7.80
N ALA A 168 34.59 3.53 -6.50
CA ALA A 168 33.70 4.20 -5.56
C ALA A 168 33.52 5.69 -5.90
N MET A 169 34.55 6.39 -6.39
CA MET A 169 34.44 7.78 -6.85
C MET A 169 33.56 7.92 -8.10
N LYS A 170 33.63 6.98 -9.05
CA LYS A 170 32.68 6.92 -10.18
C LYS A 170 31.25 6.62 -9.72
N PHE A 171 31.08 5.75 -8.74
CA PHE A 171 29.77 5.49 -8.12
C PHE A 171 29.22 6.73 -7.39
N LEU A 172 30.09 7.49 -6.71
CA LEU A 172 29.74 8.70 -5.97
C LEU A 172 29.42 9.90 -6.87
N THR A 173 29.82 9.89 -8.14
CA THR A 173 29.58 11.01 -9.09
C THR A 173 28.28 10.88 -9.88
N GLY A 174 27.48 9.83 -9.64
CA GLY A 174 26.15 9.68 -10.24
C GLY A 174 25.17 10.77 -9.80
N ASP A 175 24.05 10.88 -10.52
CA ASP A 175 22.95 11.79 -10.18
C ASP A 175 22.18 11.28 -8.94
N TRP A 176 22.73 11.61 -7.77
CA TRP A 176 22.11 11.29 -6.47
C TRP A 176 20.78 12.01 -6.26
N GLU A 177 20.54 13.11 -6.97
CA GLU A 177 19.28 13.84 -6.90
C GLU A 177 18.18 13.04 -7.59
N ALA A 178 18.43 12.51 -8.79
CA ALA A 178 17.51 11.58 -9.45
C ALA A 178 17.25 10.32 -8.60
N PHE A 179 18.31 9.76 -8.00
CA PHE A 179 18.16 8.59 -7.11
C PHE A 179 17.31 8.90 -5.87
N SER A 180 17.52 10.06 -5.23
CA SER A 180 16.74 10.44 -4.05
C SER A 180 15.28 10.74 -4.40
N ARG A 181 15.02 11.41 -5.54
CA ARG A 181 13.64 11.60 -6.05
C ARG A 181 12.94 10.26 -6.30
N ALA A 182 13.61 9.31 -6.97
CA ALA A 182 13.06 7.97 -7.18
C ALA A 182 12.78 7.26 -5.84
N GLY A 183 13.68 7.39 -4.85
CA GLY A 183 13.48 6.87 -3.49
C GLY A 183 12.25 7.45 -2.79
N ALA A 184 12.06 8.77 -2.87
CA ALA A 184 10.89 9.46 -2.33
C ALA A 184 9.60 9.03 -3.06
N ALA A 185 9.64 8.87 -4.38
CA ALA A 185 8.52 8.34 -5.16
C ALA A 185 8.13 6.92 -4.72
N TRP A 186 9.10 6.03 -4.49
CA TRP A 186 8.84 4.68 -3.98
C TRP A 186 8.17 4.68 -2.59
N LYS A 187 8.56 5.61 -1.71
CA LYS A 187 7.90 5.79 -0.42
C LYS A 187 6.43 6.20 -0.59
N ASN A 188 6.16 7.20 -1.42
CA ASN A 188 4.81 7.68 -1.73
C ASN A 188 3.92 6.56 -2.29
N VAL A 189 4.45 5.75 -3.22
CA VAL A 189 3.78 4.56 -3.75
C VAL A 189 3.46 3.55 -2.66
N GLY A 190 4.41 3.29 -1.74
CA GLY A 190 4.20 2.39 -0.61
C GLY A 190 3.10 2.86 0.34
N GLU A 191 3.04 4.16 0.62
CA GLU A 191 1.99 4.77 1.45
C GLU A 191 0.61 4.70 0.77
N ALA A 192 0.53 4.97 -0.53
CA ALA A 192 -0.70 4.84 -1.30
C ALA A 192 -1.23 3.39 -1.31
N LEU A 193 -0.35 2.41 -1.56
CA LEU A 193 -0.73 0.99 -1.52
C LEU A 193 -1.15 0.54 -0.12
N ALA A 194 -0.53 1.08 0.94
CA ALA A 194 -0.96 0.81 2.32
C ALA A 194 -2.35 1.38 2.61
N ALA A 195 -2.66 2.59 2.11
CA ALA A 195 -3.99 3.18 2.22
C ALA A 195 -5.06 2.36 1.48
N ILE A 196 -4.77 1.87 0.27
CA ILE A 196 -5.64 0.91 -0.46
C ILE A 196 -5.87 -0.35 0.38
N GLY A 197 -4.80 -0.93 0.94
CA GLY A 197 -4.90 -2.09 1.83
C GLY A 197 -5.82 -1.85 3.02
N GLU A 198 -5.71 -0.69 3.68
CA GLU A 198 -6.56 -0.34 4.83
C GLU A 198 -8.03 -0.15 4.44
N ASN A 199 -8.30 0.46 3.28
CA ASN A 199 -9.66 0.60 2.75
C ASN A 199 -10.30 -0.77 2.53
N LEU A 200 -9.54 -1.71 1.93
CA LEU A 200 -10.00 -3.08 1.67
C LEU A 200 -10.17 -3.90 2.95
N ASP A 201 -9.31 -3.73 3.95
CA ASP A 201 -9.38 -4.46 5.23
C ASP A 201 -10.59 -4.05 6.10
N ARG A 202 -11.03 -2.80 6.01
CA ARG A 202 -12.22 -2.31 6.72
C ARG A 202 -13.53 -2.78 6.10
N ALA A 203 -13.49 -3.08 4.81
CA ALA A 203 -14.63 -3.58 4.08
C ALA A 203 -14.90 -5.03 4.46
N THR A 204 -15.87 -5.23 5.34
CA THR A 204 -16.29 -6.58 5.75
C THR A 204 -17.66 -6.88 5.18
N LEU A 205 -17.70 -7.76 4.16
CA LEU A 205 -18.96 -8.36 3.73
C LEU A 205 -19.54 -9.15 4.91
N ARG A 206 -20.69 -8.69 5.42
CA ARG A 206 -21.37 -9.34 6.53
C ARG A 206 -22.46 -10.25 6.01
N TRP A 207 -22.09 -11.45 5.56
CA TRP A 207 -23.09 -12.51 5.36
C TRP A 207 -23.62 -13.01 6.71
N THR A 208 -24.93 -13.25 6.78
CA THR A 208 -25.56 -13.85 7.96
C THR A 208 -26.28 -15.12 7.54
N THR A 209 -25.96 -16.22 8.21
CA THR A 209 -26.66 -17.50 8.08
C THR A 209 -27.43 -17.75 9.37
N ASP A 210 -28.76 -17.82 9.28
CA ASP A 210 -29.74 -18.08 10.35
C ASP A 210 -29.22 -17.95 11.80
N GLY A 211 -29.12 -16.71 12.28
CA GLY A 211 -28.98 -16.39 13.71
C GLY A 211 -27.57 -16.45 14.29
N THR A 212 -26.58 -16.99 13.56
CA THR A 212 -25.17 -16.89 13.93
C THR A 212 -24.45 -16.05 12.89
N ALA A 213 -23.95 -14.88 13.30
CA ALA A 213 -23.10 -14.06 12.45
C ALA A 213 -21.79 -14.82 12.18
N MET A 214 -21.74 -15.59 11.09
CA MET A 214 -20.47 -16.07 10.57
C MET A 214 -19.70 -14.85 10.07
N ARG A 215 -18.69 -14.43 10.82
CA ARG A 215 -17.57 -13.71 10.21
C ARG A 215 -17.01 -14.66 9.16
N ALA A 216 -17.11 -14.32 7.87
CA ALA A 216 -16.23 -14.92 6.89
C ALA A 216 -14.82 -14.74 7.46
N ASN A 217 -14.16 -15.85 7.77
CA ASN A 217 -12.78 -15.81 8.20
C ASN A 217 -12.02 -15.08 7.08
N ARG A 218 -11.28 -14.05 7.46
CA ARG A 218 -10.52 -13.17 6.56
C ARG A 218 -9.88 -14.01 5.45
N PRO A 219 -9.89 -13.59 4.17
CA PRO A 219 -8.88 -14.06 3.26
C PRO A 219 -7.52 -13.58 3.79
N THR A 220 -6.88 -14.43 4.60
CA THR A 220 -5.51 -14.30 5.12
C THR A 220 -4.47 -14.32 3.99
N ALA A 221 -4.93 -14.41 2.74
CA ALA A 221 -4.12 -14.42 1.53
C ALA A 221 -3.66 -13.01 1.08
N SER A 222 -4.41 -11.94 1.37
CA SER A 222 -4.02 -10.56 0.96
C SER A 222 -3.14 -9.85 2.00
N SER A 223 -3.36 -10.15 3.28
CA SER A 223 -2.66 -9.47 4.38
C SER A 223 -1.27 -10.03 4.71
N ARG A 224 -0.68 -10.90 3.86
CA ARG A 224 0.71 -11.39 4.05
C ARG A 224 1.69 -10.90 3.00
N THR A 225 1.23 -10.57 1.80
CA THR A 225 2.09 -10.05 0.72
C THR A 225 2.26 -8.53 0.81
N LEU A 226 1.21 -7.79 1.15
CA LEU A 226 1.28 -6.32 1.31
C LEU A 226 2.11 -5.84 2.51
N PRO A 227 2.00 -6.43 3.72
CA PRO A 227 2.88 -6.05 4.82
C PRO A 227 4.31 -6.55 4.63
N MET A 228 4.61 -7.53 3.77
CA MET A 228 6.01 -7.88 3.47
C MET A 228 6.72 -6.78 2.69
N PHE A 229 6.04 -5.99 1.87
CA PHE A 229 6.66 -4.86 1.16
C PHE A 229 6.74 -3.61 2.04
N SER A 230 5.67 -3.28 2.77
CA SER A 230 5.71 -2.23 3.79
C SER A 230 6.75 -2.55 4.86
N SER A 231 6.85 -3.81 5.31
CA SER A 231 7.91 -4.27 6.21
C SER A 231 9.27 -4.39 5.54
N SER A 232 9.45 -4.74 4.27
CA SER A 232 10.80 -4.68 3.66
C SER A 232 11.30 -3.24 3.50
N CYS A 233 10.39 -2.30 3.24
CA CYS A 233 10.69 -0.86 3.23
C CYS A 233 10.84 -0.29 4.66
N ARG A 234 10.10 -0.79 5.66
CA ARG A 234 10.10 -0.30 7.06
C ARG A 234 11.09 -1.01 7.99
N ILE A 235 11.34 -2.31 7.83
CA ILE A 235 12.30 -3.13 8.62
C ILE A 235 13.74 -2.73 8.30
N ARG A 236 14.03 -2.21 7.10
CA ARG A 236 15.33 -1.59 6.82
C ARG A 236 15.51 -0.23 7.51
N SER A 237 14.45 0.38 8.04
CA SER A 237 14.48 1.68 8.72
C SER A 237 14.53 1.58 10.25
N THR A 238 14.13 0.46 10.87
CA THR A 238 13.89 0.41 12.34
C THR A 238 14.81 -0.50 13.17
N ASN A 239 15.79 -1.19 12.59
CA ASN A 239 16.74 -2.03 13.35
C ASN A 239 18.02 -1.27 13.76
N LEU A 240 17.87 -0.23 14.59
CA LEU A 240 18.98 0.35 15.36
C LEU A 240 18.63 0.33 16.85
N PRO A 241 19.58 -0.02 17.74
CA PRO A 241 19.36 -0.05 19.17
C PRO A 241 19.04 1.36 19.69
N ARG A 242 17.95 1.46 20.46
CA ARG A 242 17.47 2.70 21.10
C ARG A 242 18.52 3.16 22.13
N PRO A 243 19.10 4.37 22.03
CA PRO A 243 19.98 4.87 23.07
C PRO A 243 19.14 5.29 24.28
N THR A 244 19.43 4.71 25.43
CA THR A 244 18.92 5.13 26.73
C THR A 244 19.38 6.56 27.02
N ARG A 245 18.43 7.49 27.01
CA ARG A 245 18.63 8.91 27.28
C ARG A 245 18.99 9.10 28.77
N ARG A 246 20.27 9.31 29.06
CA ARG A 246 20.76 9.75 30.37
C ARG A 246 20.59 11.27 30.48
N THR A 247 19.71 11.72 31.36
CA THR A 247 19.54 13.15 31.68
C THR A 247 20.77 13.64 32.44
N ARG A 248 21.47 14.63 31.87
CA ARG A 248 22.59 15.34 32.52
C ARG A 248 22.05 16.64 33.08
N SER A 249 22.07 16.79 34.40
CA SER A 249 21.77 18.02 35.14
C SER A 249 22.87 19.06 34.92
N SER A 250 22.47 20.29 34.59
CA SER A 250 23.35 21.45 34.44
C SER A 250 23.90 21.92 35.79
N PRO A 251 25.15 22.41 35.87
CA PRO A 251 25.70 23.01 37.08
C PRO A 251 25.24 24.46 37.27
N THR A 252 24.86 24.77 38.51
CA THR A 252 24.45 26.07 39.04
C THR A 252 25.64 27.03 39.14
N SER A 253 25.49 28.26 38.68
CA SER A 253 26.47 29.35 38.83
C SER A 253 26.54 29.85 40.29
N PRO A 254 27.70 30.30 40.78
CA PRO A 254 27.86 30.88 42.12
C PRO A 254 27.43 32.38 42.18
N PRO A 255 27.06 32.88 43.38
CA PRO A 255 26.58 34.26 43.57
C PRO A 255 27.72 35.30 43.65
N PRO A 256 27.42 36.59 43.39
CA PRO A 256 28.40 37.67 43.45
C PRO A 256 28.68 38.13 44.89
N SER A 257 29.95 38.39 45.18
CA SER A 257 30.46 38.99 46.42
C SER A 257 30.19 40.50 46.48
N SER A 258 29.62 40.97 47.58
CA SER A 258 29.37 42.38 47.90
C SER A 258 30.65 43.17 48.16
N PRO A 259 30.72 44.46 47.79
CA PRO A 259 31.83 45.34 48.19
C PRO A 259 31.57 46.01 49.55
N THR A 260 32.66 46.18 50.30
CA THR A 260 32.85 47.12 51.43
C THR A 260 32.81 48.57 50.97
#